data_AF-A0A922LPT2-F1
#
_entry.id   AF-A0A922LPT2-F1
#
_cell.length_a   1.000
_cell.length_b   1.000
_cell.length_c   1.000
_cell.angle_alpha   90.00
_cell.angle_beta   90.00
_cell.angle_gamma   90.00
#
_symmetry.space_group_name_H-M   'P 1'
#
loop_
_entity.id
_entity.type
_entity.pdbx_description
1 polymer ?
#
loop_
_entity_poly.entity_id
_entity_poly.type
_entity_poly.pdbx_seq_one_letter_code
_entity_poly.pdbx_strand_id
1 'polypeptide(L)'
;MVLRTCPVYFMLCRRITAAAVAPKDSCAVLSPLEQKFYPHIGNREIVGFGRNGIPMYYDDLAYPYPSIRFRNHTPEIAKLREKEQGDWSQLTTEEVKTLYRHSFQRTFAELTAPHGQWKLGLAYGFIFISIGLLFYIYIRTFEVLRFWASMHSVHGNCQRDQD
;
A
#
# COMPACT_ATOMS: atom_id res chain seq x y z
N MET A 1 54.66 4.30 -64.30
CA MET A 1 53.83 3.26 -63.67
C MET A 1 52.70 3.95 -62.92
N VAL A 2 51.48 3.82 -63.47
CA VAL A 2 50.23 4.35 -62.92
C VAL A 2 49.52 3.21 -62.20
N LEU A 3 49.30 3.31 -60.89
CA LEU A 3 48.28 2.57 -60.14
C LEU A 3 47.88 3.47 -58.95
N ARG A 4 46.85 4.32 -59.06
CA ARG A 4 45.42 4.01 -58.81
C ARG A 4 45.19 3.13 -57.58
N THR A 5 44.70 3.74 -56.49
CA THR A 5 43.68 3.21 -55.57
C THR A 5 43.19 4.32 -54.63
N CYS A 6 42.08 4.99 -54.99
CA CYS A 6 41.04 5.33 -54.02
C CYS A 6 40.12 4.08 -53.89
N PRO A 7 39.15 3.94 -52.96
CA PRO A 7 38.49 5.01 -52.20
C PRO A 7 37.90 4.61 -50.80
N VAL A 8 37.21 5.55 -50.14
CA VAL A 8 36.12 5.34 -49.17
C VAL A 8 36.39 4.46 -47.94
N TYR A 9 36.95 5.01 -46.85
CA TYR A 9 36.52 4.58 -45.51
C TYR A 9 35.44 5.53 -45.01
N PHE A 10 34.25 5.23 -45.53
CA PHE A 10 32.94 5.36 -44.90
C PHE A 10 32.88 6.31 -43.70
N MET A 11 32.35 7.50 -43.97
CA MET A 11 31.53 8.22 -43.01
C MET A 11 30.45 7.28 -42.45
N LEU A 12 30.61 6.84 -41.21
CA LEU A 12 29.51 6.38 -40.37
C LEU A 12 29.46 7.27 -39.13
N CYS A 13 29.16 8.55 -39.38
CA CYS A 13 28.60 9.42 -38.37
C CYS A 13 27.22 8.83 -38.02
N ARG A 14 27.19 8.04 -36.94
CA ARG A 14 25.99 7.39 -36.41
C ARG A 14 24.98 8.50 -36.08
N ARG A 15 24.01 8.70 -36.97
CA ARG A 15 22.83 9.53 -36.70
C ARG A 15 22.11 8.89 -35.51
N ILE A 16 22.25 9.47 -34.32
CA ILE A 16 21.34 9.21 -33.21
C ILE A 16 20.06 9.94 -33.58
N THR A 17 19.16 9.24 -34.28
CA THR A 17 17.76 9.68 -34.32
C THR A 17 17.21 9.43 -32.93
N ALA A 18 17.06 10.49 -32.15
CA ALA A 18 16.16 10.49 -31.01
C ALA A 18 14.75 10.26 -31.57
N ALA A 19 14.32 8.99 -31.57
CA ALA A 19 12.92 8.67 -31.83
C ALA A 19 12.13 9.27 -30.67
N ALA A 20 11.41 10.35 -30.93
CA ALA A 20 10.40 10.84 -30.02
C ALA A 20 9.44 9.68 -29.74
N VAL A 21 9.45 9.17 -28.51
CA VAL A 21 8.57 8.09 -28.06
C VAL A 21 7.16 8.67 -28.08
N ALA A 22 6.41 8.38 -29.15
CA ALA A 22 5.01 8.72 -29.26
C ALA A 22 4.24 8.19 -28.02
N PRO A 23 3.19 8.89 -27.58
CA PRO A 23 2.37 8.41 -26.47
C PRO A 23 1.90 7.00 -26.78
N LYS A 24 2.15 6.07 -25.86
CA LYS A 24 1.59 4.72 -25.96
C LYS A 24 0.06 4.85 -25.87
N ASP A 25 -0.59 5.00 -27.02
CA ASP A 25 -1.99 4.65 -27.17
C ASP A 25 -2.14 3.21 -26.67
N SER A 26 -3.06 2.98 -25.75
CA SER A 26 -3.23 1.75 -24.97
C SER A 26 -3.39 0.45 -25.79
N CYS A 27 -3.37 0.54 -27.12
CA CYS A 27 -3.57 -0.55 -28.07
C CYS A 27 -2.35 -0.82 -29.00
N ALA A 28 -1.24 -0.08 -28.87
CA ALA A 28 -0.03 -0.38 -29.66
C ALA A 28 0.71 -1.62 -29.10
N VAL A 29 0.26 -2.79 -29.56
CA VAL A 29 0.85 -4.15 -29.42
C VAL A 29 1.48 -4.45 -28.06
N LEU A 30 0.64 -4.45 -27.03
CA LEU A 30 0.98 -4.97 -25.71
C LEU A 30 1.37 -6.45 -25.81
N SER A 31 2.38 -6.88 -25.06
CA SER A 31 2.79 -8.28 -24.98
C SER A 31 1.63 -9.17 -24.51
N PRO A 32 1.62 -10.48 -24.84
CA PRO A 32 0.53 -11.38 -24.41
C PRO A 32 0.30 -11.40 -22.90
N LEU A 33 1.37 -11.22 -22.10
CA LEU A 33 1.28 -11.11 -20.64
C LEU A 33 0.64 -9.80 -20.22
N GLU A 34 1.00 -8.69 -20.86
CA GLU A 34 0.42 -7.38 -20.58
C GLU A 34 -1.10 -7.39 -20.83
N GLN A 35 -1.56 -7.91 -21.97
CA GLN A 35 -3.00 -7.99 -22.30
C GLN A 35 -3.84 -8.70 -21.23
N LYS A 36 -3.25 -9.70 -20.55
CA LYS A 36 -3.91 -10.42 -19.45
C LYS A 36 -4.19 -9.51 -18.24
N PHE A 37 -3.33 -8.54 -17.96
CA PHE A 37 -3.36 -7.77 -16.71
C PHE A 37 -4.00 -6.38 -16.85
N TYR A 38 -3.96 -5.76 -18.02
CA TYR A 38 -4.62 -4.47 -18.27
C TYR A 38 -6.10 -4.37 -17.86
N PRO A 39 -6.97 -5.38 -18.07
CA PRO A 39 -8.36 -5.29 -17.61
C PRO A 39 -8.49 -5.15 -16.08
N HIS A 40 -7.51 -5.63 -15.30
CA HIS A 40 -7.53 -5.56 -13.83
C HIS A 40 -6.77 -4.35 -13.28
N ILE A 41 -5.75 -3.89 -14.01
CA ILE A 41 -4.84 -2.83 -13.58
C ILE A 41 -5.32 -1.45 -14.05
N GLY A 42 -6.15 -1.38 -15.09
CA GLY A 42 -6.57 -0.12 -15.72
C GLY A 42 -5.42 0.52 -16.49
N ASN A 43 -5.40 1.85 -16.59
CA ASN A 43 -4.42 2.61 -17.37
C ASN A 43 -3.09 2.83 -16.63
N ARG A 44 -2.71 1.97 -15.67
CA ARG A 44 -1.42 2.09 -14.97
C ARG A 44 -0.33 1.42 -15.79
N GLU A 45 0.83 2.05 -15.78
CA GLU A 45 2.03 1.54 -16.45
C GLU A 45 2.62 0.38 -15.64
N ILE A 46 2.90 -0.74 -16.33
CA ILE A 46 3.67 -1.86 -15.81
C ILE A 46 5.15 -1.54 -16.04
N VAL A 47 5.93 -1.52 -14.96
CA VAL A 47 7.33 -1.07 -14.95
C VAL A 47 8.31 -2.24 -14.85
N GLY A 48 7.88 -3.34 -14.25
CA GLY A 48 8.73 -4.51 -14.05
C GLY A 48 7.96 -5.75 -13.65
N PHE A 49 8.70 -6.77 -13.23
CA PHE A 49 8.13 -8.04 -12.77
C PHE A 49 7.68 -7.93 -11.31
N GLY A 50 6.47 -8.40 -11.00
CA GLY A 50 5.97 -8.44 -9.62
C GLY A 50 6.47 -9.65 -8.84
N ARG A 51 6.27 -9.64 -7.51
CA ARG A 51 6.77 -10.65 -6.56
C ARG A 51 6.50 -12.11 -7.01
N ASN A 52 5.35 -12.37 -7.63
CA ASN A 52 4.94 -13.69 -8.11
C ASN A 52 4.74 -13.73 -9.65
N GLY A 53 5.38 -12.83 -10.39
CA GLY A 53 5.13 -12.65 -11.83
C GLY A 53 3.80 -11.96 -12.16
N ILE A 54 3.06 -11.52 -11.14
CA ILE A 54 1.81 -10.75 -11.28
C ILE A 54 2.14 -9.27 -11.05
N PRO A 55 1.87 -8.38 -12.02
CA PRO A 55 2.11 -6.96 -11.88
C PRO A 55 1.10 -6.36 -10.90
N MET A 56 1.55 -6.06 -9.68
CA MET A 56 0.74 -5.48 -8.62
C MET A 56 1.51 -4.44 -7.82
N TYR A 57 0.76 -3.48 -7.26
CA TYR A 57 1.30 -2.38 -6.49
C TYR A 57 1.36 -2.73 -5.02
N TYR A 58 2.51 -2.55 -4.39
CA TYR A 58 2.67 -2.64 -2.94
C TYR A 58 3.73 -1.65 -2.46
N ASP A 59 3.42 -0.93 -1.39
CA ASP A 59 4.40 -0.14 -0.65
C ASP A 59 5.00 -1.01 0.46
N ASP A 60 6.14 -1.64 0.17
CA ASP A 60 6.87 -2.52 1.11
C ASP A 60 8.31 -2.02 1.27
N LEU A 61 8.84 -2.09 2.50
CA LEU A 61 10.23 -1.75 2.81
C LEU A 61 11.21 -2.74 2.18
N ALA A 62 10.83 -4.02 2.10
CA ALA A 62 11.69 -5.06 1.51
C ALA A 62 11.71 -4.99 -0.03
N TYR A 63 10.68 -4.41 -0.64
CA TYR A 63 10.51 -4.33 -2.09
C TYR A 63 10.17 -2.89 -2.49
N PRO A 64 11.19 -2.00 -2.49
CA PRO A 64 10.99 -0.57 -2.68
C PRO A 64 10.53 -0.20 -4.10
N TYR A 65 10.64 -1.11 -5.05
CA TYR A 65 10.23 -0.93 -6.44
C TYR A 65 9.02 -1.83 -6.76
N PRO A 66 7.78 -1.30 -6.74
CA PRO A 66 6.61 -2.05 -7.15
C PRO A 66 6.60 -2.27 -8.66
N SER A 67 5.99 -3.38 -9.08
CA SER A 67 5.93 -3.76 -10.50
C SER A 67 5.03 -2.89 -11.38
N ILE A 68 4.15 -2.08 -10.76
CA ILE A 68 3.28 -1.13 -11.45
C ILE A 68 3.40 0.24 -10.78
N ARG A 69 3.08 1.32 -11.50
CA ARG A 69 2.97 2.67 -10.91
C ARG A 69 1.69 2.80 -10.08
N PHE A 70 1.71 3.69 -9.08
CA PHE A 70 0.55 3.95 -8.24
C PHE A 70 -0.63 4.55 -9.02
N ARG A 71 -0.39 5.65 -9.75
CA ARG A 71 -1.45 6.38 -10.48
C ARG A 71 -1.55 5.97 -11.95
N ASN A 72 -2.74 6.18 -12.51
CA ASN A 72 -3.00 6.00 -13.95
C ASN A 72 -2.13 6.94 -14.79
N HIS A 73 -1.84 6.53 -16.02
CA HIS A 73 -1.17 7.38 -16.99
C HIS A 73 -2.08 8.56 -17.36
N THR A 74 -1.54 9.77 -17.26
CA THR A 74 -2.23 11.02 -17.60
C THR A 74 -1.37 11.81 -18.60
N PRO A 75 -1.97 12.64 -19.47
CA PRO A 75 -1.22 13.34 -20.52
C PRO A 75 -0.20 14.35 -19.96
N GLU A 76 -0.46 14.91 -18.79
CA GLU A 76 0.50 15.79 -18.11
C GLU A 76 1.74 15.02 -17.65
N ILE A 77 1.56 13.84 -17.07
CA ILE A 77 2.65 12.98 -16.65
C ILE A 77 3.41 12.45 -17.87
N ALA A 78 2.72 12.15 -18.98
CA ALA A 78 3.38 11.75 -20.22
C ALA A 78 4.43 12.79 -20.68
N LYS A 79 4.06 14.08 -20.68
CA LYS A 79 4.99 15.18 -20.99
C LYS A 79 6.16 15.26 -19.99
N LEU A 80 5.90 15.04 -18.70
CA LEU A 80 6.96 15.00 -17.69
C LEU A 80 7.89 13.79 -17.87
N ARG A 81 7.38 12.64 -18.33
CA ARG A 81 8.20 11.46 -18.65
C ARG A 81 9.07 11.68 -19.89
N GLU A 82 8.59 12.41 -20.89
CA GLU A 82 9.42 12.81 -22.03
C GLU A 82 10.59 13.69 -21.58
N LYS A 83 10.35 14.61 -20.63
CA LYS A 83 11.42 15.40 -19.99
C LYS A 83 12.36 14.53 -19.15
N GLU A 84 11.84 13.55 -18.40
CA GLU A 84 12.62 12.62 -17.56
C GLU A 84 13.64 11.80 -18.36
N GLN A 85 13.36 11.53 -19.64
CA GLN A 85 14.30 10.83 -20.53
C GLN A 85 15.53 11.68 -20.88
N GLY A 86 15.46 13.00 -20.71
CA GLY A 86 16.55 13.94 -20.93
C GLY A 86 17.45 14.14 -19.71
N ASP A 87 18.08 15.31 -19.62
CA ASP A 87 18.92 15.67 -18.48
C ASP A 87 18.08 16.08 -17.26
N TRP A 88 18.36 15.45 -16.12
CA TRP A 88 17.61 15.67 -14.88
C TRP A 88 17.90 17.03 -14.23
N SER A 89 18.98 17.70 -14.63
CA SER A 89 19.28 19.06 -14.19
C SER A 89 18.23 20.09 -14.64
N GLN A 90 17.47 19.77 -15.69
CA GLN A 90 16.45 20.64 -16.27
C GLN A 90 15.08 20.48 -15.59
N LEU A 91 14.90 19.47 -14.73
CA LEU A 91 13.66 19.26 -13.99
C LEU A 91 13.65 20.12 -12.72
N THR A 92 12.52 20.78 -12.48
CA THR A 92 12.31 21.50 -11.22
C THR A 92 12.01 20.52 -10.08
N THR A 93 12.28 20.93 -8.84
CA THR A 93 12.00 20.11 -7.65
C THR A 93 10.53 19.71 -7.53
N GLU A 94 9.61 20.55 -7.99
CA GLU A 94 8.18 20.27 -7.96
C GLU A 94 7.76 19.25 -9.03
N GLU A 95 8.36 19.28 -10.22
CA GLU A 95 8.16 18.26 -11.25
C GLU A 95 8.68 16.90 -10.79
N VAL A 96 9.86 16.86 -10.15
CA VAL A 96 10.41 15.63 -9.55
C VAL A 96 9.50 15.08 -8.46
N LYS A 97 9.00 15.93 -7.55
CA LYS A 97 8.02 15.50 -6.53
C LYS A 97 6.73 14.98 -7.15
N THR A 98 6.28 15.58 -8.24
CA THR A 98 5.08 15.15 -8.98
C THR A 98 5.29 13.78 -9.61
N LEU A 99 6.43 13.55 -10.26
CA LEU A 99 6.83 12.24 -10.78
C LEU A 99 6.92 11.19 -9.66
N TYR A 100 7.48 11.57 -8.52
CA TYR A 100 7.56 10.70 -7.35
C TYR A 100 6.18 10.31 -6.82
N ARG A 101 5.28 11.28 -6.59
CA ARG A 101 3.91 11.02 -6.09
C ARG A 101 2.99 10.36 -7.13
N HIS A 102 3.33 10.43 -8.41
CA HIS A 102 2.68 9.64 -9.45
C HIS A 102 3.08 8.17 -9.37
N SER A 103 4.35 7.92 -9.09
CA SER A 103 4.93 6.58 -9.04
C SER A 103 4.61 5.85 -7.76
N PHE A 104 4.72 6.55 -6.63
CA PHE A 104 4.58 6.00 -5.28
C PHE A 104 3.47 6.70 -4.50
N GLN A 105 2.69 5.92 -3.76
CA GLN A 105 1.65 6.44 -2.87
C GLN A 105 2.27 7.02 -1.59
N ARG A 106 3.14 6.27 -0.91
CA ARG A 106 3.75 6.63 0.37
C ARG A 106 5.26 6.78 0.28
N THR A 107 5.82 7.68 1.08
CA THR A 107 7.28 7.77 1.27
C THR A 107 7.77 6.74 2.29
N PHE A 108 9.07 6.44 2.30
CA PHE A 108 9.64 5.57 3.33
C PHE A 108 9.40 6.09 4.75
N ALA A 109 9.51 7.41 4.95
CA ALA A 109 9.22 8.03 6.24
C ALA A 109 7.76 7.83 6.66
N GLU A 110 6.81 7.91 5.71
CA GLU A 110 5.40 7.64 5.96
C GLU A 110 5.14 6.15 6.24
N LEU A 111 5.88 5.23 5.61
CA LEU A 111 5.75 3.79 5.83
C LEU A 111 6.29 3.36 7.19
N THR A 112 7.41 3.92 7.62
CA THR A 112 8.05 3.62 8.91
C THR A 112 7.43 4.39 10.08
N ALA A 113 6.46 5.28 9.83
CA ALA A 113 5.85 6.09 10.88
C ALA A 113 5.22 5.20 11.96
N PRO A 114 5.50 5.45 13.25
CA PRO A 114 5.00 4.61 14.34
C PRO A 114 3.48 4.69 14.43
N HIS A 115 2.81 3.53 14.38
CA HIS A 115 1.35 3.49 14.46
C HIS A 115 0.85 3.39 15.91
N GLY A 116 -0.22 4.11 16.24
CA GLY A 116 -0.84 4.10 17.57
C GLY A 116 -1.67 2.85 17.90
N GLN A 117 -1.65 1.81 17.06
CA GLN A 117 -2.53 0.63 17.17
C GLN A 117 -2.37 -0.14 18.50
N TRP A 118 -1.18 -0.11 19.11
CA TRP A 118 -0.95 -0.73 20.41
C TRP A 118 -1.84 -0.15 21.52
N LYS A 119 -2.21 1.14 21.42
CA LYS A 119 -3.12 1.80 22.37
C LYS A 119 -4.52 1.21 22.27
N LEU A 120 -4.97 0.85 21.06
CA LEU A 120 -6.24 0.15 20.86
C LEU A 120 -6.18 -1.25 21.48
N GLY A 121 -5.06 -1.97 21.31
CA GLY A 121 -4.83 -3.25 21.98
C GLY A 121 -5.00 -3.16 23.51
N LEU A 122 -4.39 -2.15 24.14
CA LEU A 122 -4.56 -1.90 25.57
C LEU A 122 -6.00 -1.52 25.95
N ALA A 123 -6.66 -0.68 25.15
CA ALA A 123 -8.04 -0.28 25.41
C ALA A 123 -8.98 -1.49 25.41
N TYR A 124 -8.88 -2.38 24.41
CA TYR A 124 -9.65 -3.61 24.38
C TYR A 124 -9.32 -4.52 25.57
N GLY A 125 -8.04 -4.63 25.95
CA GLY A 125 -7.63 -5.38 27.14
C GLY A 125 -8.35 -4.92 28.41
N PHE A 126 -8.39 -3.60 28.66
CA PHE A 126 -9.09 -3.05 29.83
C PHE A 126 -10.62 -3.22 29.76
N ILE A 127 -11.21 -3.17 28.57
CA ILE A 127 -12.65 -3.44 28.38
C ILE A 127 -12.99 -4.88 28.75
N PHE A 128 -12.20 -5.87 28.33
CA PHE A 128 -12.47 -7.26 28.68
C PHE A 128 -12.25 -7.53 30.17
N ILE A 129 -11.23 -6.91 30.79
CA ILE A 129 -11.00 -7.00 32.23
C ILE A 129 -12.16 -6.39 33.02
N SER A 130 -12.66 -5.22 32.61
CA SER A 130 -13.77 -4.55 33.30
C SER A 130 -15.05 -5.36 33.21
N ILE A 131 -15.37 -5.93 32.04
CA ILE A 131 -16.52 -6.83 31.86
C ILE A 131 -16.39 -8.07 32.76
N GLY A 132 -15.21 -8.68 32.82
CA GLY A 132 -14.96 -9.84 33.69
C GLY A 132 -15.15 -9.52 35.18
N LEU A 133 -14.67 -8.37 35.64
CA LEU A 133 -14.87 -7.91 37.02
C LEU A 133 -16.32 -7.61 37.34
N LEU A 134 -17.05 -6.93 36.44
CA LEU A 134 -18.47 -6.66 36.60
C LEU A 134 -19.29 -7.95 36.68
N PHE A 135 -18.96 -8.94 35.82
CA PHE A 135 -19.61 -10.24 35.84
C PHE A 135 -19.32 -11.01 37.13
N TYR A 136 -18.09 -10.96 37.64
CA TYR A 136 -17.72 -11.56 38.93
C TYR A 136 -18.51 -10.94 40.08
N ILE A 137 -18.58 -9.60 40.15
CA ILE A 137 -19.35 -8.89 41.17
C ILE A 137 -20.83 -9.28 41.08
N TYR A 138 -21.40 -9.34 39.87
CA TYR A 138 -22.79 -9.74 39.66
C TYR A 138 -23.10 -11.12 40.28
N ILE A 139 -22.29 -12.15 39.97
CA ILE A 139 -22.48 -13.50 40.53
C ILE A 139 -22.41 -13.48 42.06
N ARG A 140 -21.40 -12.82 42.63
CA ARG A 140 -21.22 -12.76 44.09
C ARG A 140 -22.36 -12.04 44.79
N THR A 141 -22.85 -10.93 44.23
CA THR A 141 -24.01 -10.23 44.80
C THR A 141 -25.28 -11.07 44.76
N PHE A 142 -25.49 -11.85 43.70
CA PHE A 142 -26.66 -12.72 43.57
C PHE A 142 -26.64 -13.87 44.60
N GLU A 143 -25.48 -14.51 44.80
CA GLU A 143 -25.31 -15.56 45.81
C GLU A 143 -25.51 -15.04 47.23
N VAL A 144 -24.90 -13.90 47.58
CA VAL A 144 -25.01 -13.29 48.90
C VAL A 144 -26.44 -12.85 49.18
N LEU A 145 -27.11 -12.21 48.21
CA LEU A 145 -28.50 -11.79 48.37
C LEU A 145 -29.43 -13.00 48.57
N ARG A 146 -29.25 -14.07 47.80
CA ARG A 146 -30.02 -15.31 47.94
C ARG A 146 -29.79 -15.97 49.30
N PHE A 147 -28.55 -16.02 49.77
CA PHE A 147 -28.21 -16.56 51.08
C PHE A 147 -28.87 -15.75 52.20
N TRP A 148 -28.77 -14.42 52.15
CA TRP A 148 -29.35 -13.53 53.16
C TRP A 148 -30.89 -13.65 53.20
N ALA A 149 -31.55 -13.71 52.04
CA ALA A 149 -32.99 -13.95 51.95
C ALA A 149 -33.41 -15.31 52.56
N SER A 150 -32.63 -16.36 52.34
CA SER A 150 -32.88 -17.68 52.96
C SER A 150 -32.74 -17.64 54.47
N MET A 151 -31.71 -16.96 54.99
CA MET A 151 -31.46 -16.84 56.43
C MET A 151 -32.58 -16.06 57.15
N HIS A 152 -33.06 -14.96 56.56
CA HIS A 152 -34.19 -14.20 57.11
C HIS A 152 -35.49 -15.02 57.18
N SER A 153 -35.73 -15.87 56.18
CA SER A 153 -36.89 -16.78 56.16
C SER A 153 -36.82 -17.80 57.31
N VAL A 154 -35.64 -18.38 57.57
CA VAL A 154 -35.44 -19.35 58.66
C VAL A 154 -35.64 -18.71 60.04
N HIS A 155 -35.06 -17.53 60.29
CA HIS A 155 -35.26 -16.82 61.55
C HIS A 155 -36.74 -16.47 61.79
N GLY A 156 -37.43 -15.94 60.77
CA GLY A 156 -38.84 -15.59 60.88
C GLY A 156 -39.80 -16.77 61.08
N ASN A 157 -39.41 -17.99 60.69
CA ASN A 157 -40.18 -19.20 61.01
C ASN A 157 -39.87 -19.71 62.42
N CYS A 158 -38.61 -19.67 62.85
CA CYS A 158 -38.20 -20.12 64.19
C CYS A 158 -38.81 -19.28 65.32
N GLN A 159 -39.04 -17.98 65.09
CA GLN A 159 -39.76 -17.11 66.04
C GLN A 159 -41.27 -17.40 66.07
N ARG A 160 -41.86 -17.84 64.96
CA ARG A 160 -43.30 -18.18 64.89
C ARG A 160 -43.63 -19.51 65.56
N ASP A 161 -42.65 -20.42 65.68
CA ASP A 161 -42.79 -21.70 66.37
C ASP A 161 -42.66 -21.56 67.90
N GLN A 162 -42.28 -20.39 68.42
CA GLN A 162 -42.09 -20.12 69.85
C GLN A 162 -43.27 -19.39 70.51
N ASP A 163 -44.21 -18.87 69.72
CA ASP A 163 -45.45 -18.20 70.15
C ASP A 163 -46.66 -19.16 70.09
#